data_AF-A0A420J8K4-F1
#
_entry.id   AF-A0A420J8K4-F1
#
_cell.length_a   1.000
_cell.length_b   1.000
_cell.length_c   1.000
_cell.angle_alpha   90.00
_cell.angle_beta   90.00
_cell.angle_gamma   90.00
#
_symmetry.space_group_name_H-M   'P 1'
#
loop_
_entity.id
_entity.type
_entity.pdbx_description
1 polymer ?
#
loop_
_entity_poly.entity_id
_entity_poly.type
_entity_poly.pdbx_seq_one_letter_code
_entity_poly.pdbx_strand_id
1 'polypeptide(L)'
;MMTTTAIDEETQKRNDEEKFVVHFSPGYSKEQGVKDVIGLQKPLGKWSIAADGMGVERSFKFRSFKKTWEFMNLVAAEAVQKKHHPEWSNIYNTVFVRWTTHSPAGLSEKDVIMSRFCDYSAKKLGEIVSEIGESTPNKERNLVDDIVSLARDF
;
A
#
# COMPACT_ATOMS: atom_id res chain seq x y z
N MET A 1 -31.54 24.75 -17.16
CA MET A 1 -31.65 23.28 -17.33
C MET A 1 -30.26 22.80 -17.71
N MET A 2 -29.55 22.14 -16.79
CA MET A 2 -28.26 21.51 -17.10
C MET A 2 -28.55 20.23 -17.90
N THR A 3 -27.80 20.00 -18.97
CA THR A 3 -27.94 18.84 -19.87
C THR A 3 -27.48 17.56 -19.17
N THR A 4 -28.10 16.43 -19.51
CA THR A 4 -27.83 15.09 -18.94
C THR A 4 -26.33 14.75 -18.86
N THR A 5 -25.53 15.19 -19.84
CA THR A 5 -24.08 14.97 -19.90
C THR A 5 -23.29 15.65 -18.77
N ALA A 6 -23.71 16.84 -18.32
CA ALA A 6 -23.02 17.56 -17.23
C ALA A 6 -23.28 16.90 -15.87
N ILE A 7 -24.45 16.27 -15.69
CA ILE A 7 -24.80 15.52 -14.48
C ILE A 7 -24.00 14.22 -14.41
N ASP A 8 -23.76 13.56 -15.55
CA ASP A 8 -22.95 12.34 -15.62
C ASP A 8 -21.46 12.61 -15.33
N GLU A 9 -20.90 13.72 -15.86
CA GLU A 9 -19.53 14.15 -15.58
C GLU A 9 -19.32 14.58 -14.12
N GLU A 10 -20.26 15.31 -13.53
CA GLU A 10 -20.21 15.74 -12.12
C GLU A 10 -20.44 14.58 -11.15
N THR A 11 -21.16 13.54 -11.55
CA THR A 11 -21.34 12.30 -10.79
C THR A 11 -20.11 11.40 -10.90
N GLN A 12 -19.49 11.30 -12.08
CA GLN A 12 -18.21 10.59 -12.26
C GLN A 12 -17.09 11.26 -11.45
N LYS A 13 -17.04 12.60 -11.45
CA LYS A 13 -16.06 13.38 -10.67
C LYS A 13 -16.26 13.22 -9.16
N ARG A 14 -17.52 13.23 -8.68
CA ARG A 14 -17.85 12.91 -7.27
C ARG A 14 -17.50 11.47 -6.90
N ASN A 15 -17.75 10.50 -7.79
CA ASN A 15 -17.40 9.09 -7.59
C ASN A 15 -15.87 8.86 -7.62
N ASP A 16 -15.12 9.67 -8.37
CA ASP A 16 -13.66 9.65 -8.38
C ASP A 16 -13.06 10.38 -7.16
N GLU A 17 -13.75 11.40 -6.63
CA GLU A 17 -13.42 12.07 -5.36
C GLU A 17 -13.76 11.20 -4.13
N GLU A 18 -14.79 10.36 -4.19
CA GLU A 18 -15.13 9.37 -3.15
C GLU A 18 -14.17 8.17 -3.11
N LYS A 19 -13.39 7.92 -4.17
CA LYS A 19 -12.59 6.69 -4.33
C LYS A 19 -11.29 6.62 -3.53
N PHE A 20 -10.89 7.68 -2.82
CA PHE A 20 -9.63 7.73 -2.08
C PHE A 20 -9.76 8.44 -0.74
N VAL A 21 -10.82 8.17 0.01
CA VAL A 21 -10.92 8.62 1.41
C VAL A 21 -9.86 7.88 2.22
N VAL A 22 -8.84 8.60 2.68
CA VAL A 22 -7.84 8.04 3.61
C VAL A 22 -8.37 8.13 5.03
N HIS A 23 -8.41 6.98 5.71
CA HIS A 23 -8.83 6.88 7.09
C HIS A 23 -7.61 6.83 8.00
N PHE A 24 -7.27 7.96 8.62
CA PHE A 24 -6.13 8.02 9.54
C PHE A 24 -6.48 7.43 10.91
N SER A 25 -5.55 6.65 11.44
CA SER A 25 -5.60 6.10 12.79
C SER A 25 -5.69 7.22 13.85
N PRO A 26 -6.51 7.07 14.90
CA PRO A 26 -6.55 8.00 16.02
C PRO A 26 -5.17 8.30 16.61
N GLY A 27 -4.88 9.60 16.81
CA GLY A 27 -3.59 10.07 17.31
C GLY A 27 -2.59 10.43 16.21
N TYR A 28 -2.86 10.07 14.95
CA TYR A 28 -2.07 10.53 13.81
C TYR A 28 -2.66 11.84 13.24
N SER A 29 -1.83 12.89 13.11
CA SER A 29 -2.27 14.18 12.54
C SER A 29 -2.71 13.98 11.09
N LYS A 30 -3.90 14.48 10.75
CA LYS A 30 -4.42 14.43 9.39
C LYS A 30 -3.56 15.25 8.43
N GLU A 31 -3.12 16.42 8.86
CA GLU A 31 -2.28 17.31 8.07
C GLU A 31 -0.93 16.66 7.75
N GLN A 32 -0.32 15.97 8.73
CA GLN A 32 0.90 15.23 8.53
C GLN A 32 0.66 13.99 7.66
N GLY A 33 -0.39 13.23 7.96
CA GLY A 33 -0.77 12.03 7.22
C GLY A 33 -1.00 12.28 5.73
N VAL A 34 -1.67 13.39 5.37
CA VAL A 34 -1.86 13.79 3.97
C VAL A 34 -0.52 14.05 3.28
N LYS A 35 0.41 14.79 3.92
CA LYS A 35 1.73 15.06 3.35
C LYS A 35 2.52 13.77 3.15
N ASP A 36 2.47 12.86 4.11
CA ASP A 36 3.18 11.60 4.04
C ASP A 36 2.63 10.69 2.95
N VAL A 37 1.31 10.57 2.83
CA VAL A 37 0.66 9.80 1.76
C VAL A 37 1.02 10.37 0.39
N ILE A 38 0.96 11.69 0.21
CA ILE A 38 1.38 12.35 -1.05
C ILE A 38 2.83 12.00 -1.40
N GLY A 39 3.73 11.94 -0.41
CA GLY A 39 5.12 11.54 -0.60
C GLY A 39 5.32 10.07 -1.00
N LEU A 40 4.38 9.19 -0.64
CA LEU A 40 4.42 7.77 -0.96
C LEU A 40 3.81 7.43 -2.32
N GLN A 41 2.88 8.25 -2.82
CA GLN A 41 2.16 8.04 -4.08
C GLN A 41 2.86 8.67 -5.28
N LYS A 42 2.50 8.22 -6.49
CA LYS A 42 2.96 8.86 -7.73
C LYS A 42 2.55 10.34 -7.76
N PRO A 43 3.41 11.24 -8.29
CA PRO A 43 4.68 10.97 -8.96
C PRO A 43 5.90 10.84 -8.02
N LEU A 44 5.74 11.06 -6.71
CA LEU A 44 6.86 11.13 -5.75
C LEU A 44 7.32 9.76 -5.25
N GLY A 45 6.39 8.81 -5.18
CA GLY A 45 6.62 7.44 -4.79
C GLY A 45 5.87 6.45 -5.68
N LYS A 46 5.69 5.24 -5.17
CA LYS A 46 5.15 4.10 -5.92
C LYS A 46 4.11 3.29 -5.15
N TRP A 47 3.72 3.77 -3.97
CA TRP A 47 2.66 3.17 -3.17
C TRP A 47 1.30 3.66 -3.63
N SER A 48 0.28 2.83 -3.39
CA SER A 48 -1.12 3.17 -3.57
C SER A 48 -1.82 3.15 -2.22
N ILE A 49 -2.90 3.92 -2.06
CA ILE A 49 -3.81 3.75 -0.93
C ILE A 49 -4.55 2.42 -1.11
N ALA A 50 -4.66 1.65 -0.03
CA ALA A 50 -5.45 0.42 -0.02
C ALA A 50 -6.92 0.73 -0.34
N ALA A 51 -7.65 -0.21 -0.94
CA ALA A 51 -9.01 0.05 -1.41
C ALA A 51 -10.00 0.44 -0.31
N ASP A 52 -9.74 0.01 0.94
CA ASP A 52 -10.52 0.39 2.12
C ASP A 52 -10.09 1.74 2.73
N GLY A 53 -9.07 2.40 2.19
CA GLY A 53 -8.55 3.67 2.68
C GLY A 53 -7.76 3.58 4.00
N MET A 54 -7.56 2.37 4.54
CA MET A 54 -7.01 2.18 5.89
C MET A 54 -5.49 2.02 5.90
N GLY A 55 -4.85 1.98 4.74
CA GLY A 55 -3.42 1.68 4.64
C GLY A 55 -2.84 1.99 3.27
N VAL A 56 -1.61 1.53 3.05
CA VAL A 56 -0.88 1.68 1.79
C VAL A 56 -0.36 0.34 1.31
N GLU A 57 -0.33 0.16 0.00
CA GLU A 57 0.05 -1.10 -0.63
C GLU A 57 0.94 -0.92 -1.86
N ARG A 58 1.82 -1.89 -2.06
CA ARG A 58 2.75 -1.94 -3.20
C ARG A 58 3.30 -3.35 -3.43
N SER A 59 3.56 -3.68 -4.70
CA SER A 59 4.36 -4.86 -5.07
C SER A 59 5.82 -4.51 -5.34
N PHE A 60 6.71 -5.39 -4.91
CA PHE A 60 8.15 -5.36 -5.17
C PHE A 60 8.57 -6.59 -5.98
N LYS A 61 9.43 -6.40 -6.99
CA LYS A 61 9.91 -7.48 -7.86
C LYS A 61 11.43 -7.53 -7.84
N PHE A 62 11.99 -8.74 -7.79
CA PHE A 62 13.44 -8.96 -7.78
C PHE A 62 13.86 -9.98 -8.85
N ARG A 63 15.17 -10.16 -9.02
CA ARG A 63 15.73 -11.09 -10.02
C ARG A 63 15.49 -12.57 -9.70
N SER A 64 15.23 -12.93 -8.44
CA SER A 64 15.05 -14.32 -8.01
C SER A 64 14.30 -14.40 -6.69
N PHE A 65 13.74 -15.58 -6.39
CA PHE A 65 13.14 -15.88 -5.08
C PHE A 65 14.10 -15.58 -3.91
N LYS A 66 15.39 -15.96 -4.04
CA LYS A 66 16.39 -15.70 -2.99
C LYS A 66 16.51 -14.20 -2.68
N LYS A 67 16.52 -13.35 -3.71
CA LYS A 67 16.58 -11.89 -3.51
C LYS A 67 15.30 -11.33 -2.90
N THR A 68 14.14 -11.86 -3.28
CA THR A 68 12.87 -11.50 -2.65
C THR A 68 12.83 -11.90 -1.18
N TRP A 69 13.33 -13.09 -0.84
CA TRP A 69 13.41 -13.56 0.54
C TRP A 69 14.41 -12.75 1.38
N GLU A 70 15.55 -12.35 0.81
CA GLU A 70 16.48 -11.39 1.45
C GLU A 70 15.78 -10.07 1.81
N PHE A 71 14.94 -9.54 0.91
CA PHE A 71 14.13 -8.36 1.18
C PHE A 71 13.12 -8.60 2.30
N MET A 72 12.37 -9.70 2.24
CA MET A 72 11.38 -10.04 3.26
C MET A 72 12.01 -10.21 4.65
N ASN A 73 13.21 -10.80 4.73
CA ASN A 73 13.96 -10.94 5.99
C ASN A 73 14.32 -9.58 6.63
N LEU A 74 14.74 -8.60 5.83
CA LEU A 74 15.01 -7.24 6.33
C LEU A 74 13.74 -6.58 6.86
N VAL A 75 12.64 -6.69 6.11
CA VAL A 75 11.34 -6.13 6.50
C VAL A 75 10.81 -6.79 7.77
N ALA A 76 10.93 -8.12 7.90
CA ALA A 76 10.52 -8.85 9.09
C ALA A 76 11.31 -8.43 10.34
N ALA A 77 12.63 -8.25 10.22
CA ALA A 77 13.46 -7.78 11.32
C ALA A 77 13.07 -6.36 11.79
N GLU A 78 12.76 -5.46 10.86
CA GLU A 78 12.32 -4.10 11.19
C GLU A 78 10.89 -4.09 11.75
N ALA A 79 9.99 -4.90 11.20
CA ALA A 79 8.63 -5.07 11.69
C ALA A 79 8.57 -5.44 13.18
N VAL A 80 9.43 -6.39 13.59
CA VAL A 80 9.57 -6.78 15.01
C VAL A 80 10.06 -5.62 15.87
N GLN A 81 11.08 -4.89 15.42
CA GLN A 81 11.60 -3.73 16.15
C GLN A 81 10.55 -2.61 16.31
N LYS A 82 9.75 -2.37 15.27
CA LYS A 82 8.67 -1.36 15.28
C LYS A 82 7.38 -1.86 15.95
N LYS A 83 7.29 -3.15 16.27
CA LYS A 83 6.08 -3.83 16.73
C LYS A 83 4.91 -3.50 15.79
N HIS A 84 5.15 -3.66 14.49
CA HIS A 84 4.21 -3.34 13.42
C HIS A 84 4.43 -4.31 12.26
N HIS A 85 3.44 -5.11 11.92
CA HIS A 85 3.60 -6.22 10.98
C HIS A 85 2.80 -5.94 9.70
N PRO A 86 3.31 -6.34 8.52
CA PRO A 86 2.59 -6.14 7.28
C PRO A 86 1.55 -7.23 7.07
N GLU A 87 0.57 -6.92 6.22
CA GLU A 87 -0.14 -7.93 5.46
C GLU A 87 0.66 -8.13 4.14
N TRP A 88 1.05 -9.36 3.81
CA TRP A 88 1.82 -9.59 2.59
C TRP A 88 1.57 -10.95 1.94
N SER A 89 1.86 -11.05 0.65
CA SER A 89 1.90 -12.32 -0.09
C SER A 89 3.16 -12.36 -0.96
N ASN A 90 3.73 -13.55 -1.13
CA ASN A 90 4.90 -13.75 -1.98
C ASN A 90 4.65 -14.85 -3.01
N ILE A 91 4.88 -14.52 -4.28
CA ILE A 91 4.87 -15.47 -5.40
C ILE A 91 6.22 -15.37 -6.09
N TYR A 92 7.08 -16.37 -5.88
CA TYR A 92 8.42 -16.45 -6.44
C TYR A 92 9.22 -15.15 -6.22
N ASN A 93 9.46 -14.37 -7.28
CA ASN A 93 10.30 -13.19 -7.24
C ASN A 93 9.52 -11.88 -7.02
N THR A 94 8.21 -11.96 -6.75
CA THR A 94 7.35 -10.81 -6.46
C THR A 94 6.78 -10.93 -5.05
N VAL A 95 6.75 -9.82 -4.31
CA VAL A 95 6.10 -9.72 -3.01
C VAL A 95 5.16 -8.52 -3.01
N PHE A 96 3.90 -8.74 -2.69
CA PHE A 96 2.93 -7.69 -2.41
C PHE A 96 2.96 -7.40 -0.92
N VAL A 97 3.01 -6.12 -0.56
CA VAL A 97 3.06 -5.65 0.83
C VAL A 97 1.98 -4.59 1.03
N ARG A 98 1.17 -4.77 2.07
CA ARG A 98 0.26 -3.77 2.61
C ARG A 98 0.63 -3.46 4.06
N TRP A 99 0.69 -2.17 4.36
CA TRP A 99 0.83 -1.64 5.70
C TRP A 99 -0.48 -0.98 6.11
N THR A 100 -1.04 -1.44 7.22
CA THR A 100 -2.24 -0.90 7.87
C THR A 100 -2.11 -1.04 9.38
N THR A 101 -2.75 -0.14 10.14
CA THR A 101 -2.84 -0.26 11.60
C THR A 101 -4.21 -0.80 11.99
N HIS A 102 -4.24 -1.97 12.63
CA HIS A 102 -5.48 -2.59 13.09
C HIS A 102 -6.07 -1.94 14.35
N SER A 103 -5.22 -1.39 15.23
CA SER A 103 -5.68 -0.77 16.48
C SER A 103 -4.75 0.37 16.96
N PRO A 104 -5.29 1.59 17.17
CA PRO A 104 -6.62 2.00 16.75
C PRO A 104 -6.68 2.06 15.22
N ALA A 105 -7.79 1.62 14.63
CA ALA A 105 -7.86 1.31 13.20
C ALA A 105 -7.60 2.53 12.30
N GLY A 106 -6.81 2.35 11.24
CA GLY A 106 -6.56 3.35 10.19
C GLY A 106 -5.09 3.43 9.78
N LEU A 107 -4.75 4.27 8.81
CA LEU A 107 -3.38 4.53 8.40
C LEU A 107 -2.68 5.35 9.50
N SER A 108 -1.53 4.88 9.98
CA SER A 108 -0.73 5.56 11.00
C SER A 108 0.68 5.92 10.49
N GLU A 109 1.42 6.68 11.31
CA GLU A 109 2.83 6.98 11.06
C GLU A 109 3.68 5.72 10.88
N LYS A 110 3.35 4.62 11.58
CA LYS A 110 4.09 3.36 11.46
C LYS A 110 3.98 2.76 10.07
N ASP A 111 2.81 2.87 9.44
CA ASP A 111 2.60 2.41 8.07
C ASP A 111 3.53 3.16 7.10
N VAL A 112 3.64 4.48 7.29
CA VAL A 112 4.52 5.34 6.49
C VAL A 112 6.00 5.00 6.70
N ILE A 113 6.43 4.85 7.96
CA ILE A 113 7.81 4.50 8.30
C ILE A 113 8.20 3.17 7.66
N MET A 114 7.35 2.16 7.80
CA MET A 114 7.62 0.83 7.25
C MET A 114 7.59 0.83 5.71
N SER A 115 6.73 1.63 5.10
CA SER A 115 6.70 1.80 3.64
C SER A 115 8.01 2.39 3.11
N ARG A 116 8.53 3.43 3.78
CA ARG A 116 9.83 4.02 3.43
C ARG A 116 11.00 3.06 3.68
N PHE A 117 10.93 2.24 4.73
CA PHE A 117 11.93 1.20 5.00
C PHE A 117 11.95 0.13 3.90
N CYS A 118 10.77 -0.29 3.42
CA CYS A 118 10.66 -1.18 2.27
C CYS A 118 11.32 -0.55 1.03
N ASP A 119 11.05 0.72 0.73
CA ASP A 119 11.67 1.41 -0.42
C ASP A 119 13.20 1.46 -0.33
N TYR A 120 13.73 1.80 0.84
CA TYR A 120 15.16 1.80 1.11
C TYR A 120 15.78 0.41 0.89
N SER A 121 15.17 -0.62 1.48
CA SER A 121 15.67 -2.00 1.43
C SER A 121 15.58 -2.58 0.01
N ALA A 122 14.49 -2.33 -0.69
CA ALA A 122 14.27 -2.77 -2.07
C ALA A 122 15.30 -2.15 -3.02
N LYS A 123 15.57 -0.85 -2.89
CA LYS A 123 16.62 -0.16 -3.65
C LYS A 123 17.99 -0.79 -3.41
N LYS A 124 18.34 -1.04 -2.14
CA LYS A 124 19.63 -1.66 -1.75
C LYS A 124 19.80 -3.07 -2.33
N LEU A 125 18.71 -3.83 -2.45
CA LEU A 125 18.71 -5.20 -2.95
C LEU A 125 18.52 -5.31 -4.47
N GLY A 126 18.40 -4.19 -5.18
CA GLY A 126 18.29 -4.16 -6.64
C GLY A 126 16.91 -4.58 -7.14
N GLU A 127 15.85 -3.99 -6.57
CA GLU A 127 14.48 -4.08 -7.10
C GLU A 127 14.45 -3.84 -8.62
N ILE A 128 13.70 -4.69 -9.33
CA ILE A 128 13.36 -4.49 -10.74
C ILE A 128 12.11 -3.63 -10.79
N VAL A 129 12.28 -2.38 -11.17
CA VAL A 129 11.18 -1.44 -11.38
C VAL A 129 10.78 -1.54 -12.85
N SER A 130 9.59 -2.05 -13.16
CA SER A 130 9.05 -1.97 -14.52
C SER A 130 8.74 -0.51 -14.85
N GLU A 131 9.10 -0.07 -16.06
CA GLU A 131 8.60 1.20 -16.57
C GLU A 131 7.11 1.11 -16.93
N ILE A 132 6.49 2.28 -17.04
CA ILE A 132 5.05 2.53 -17.17
C ILE A 132 4.39 1.57 -18.17
N GLY A 133 3.47 0.71 -17.71
CA GLY A 133 2.55 -0.04 -18.58
C GLY A 133 2.28 -1.49 -18.17
N GLU A 134 3.15 -2.13 -17.41
CA GLU A 134 2.91 -3.49 -16.93
C GLU A 134 2.32 -3.46 -15.51
N SER A 135 0.98 -3.53 -15.43
CA SER A 135 0.34 -3.95 -14.18
C SER A 135 0.74 -5.40 -13.93
N THR A 136 1.53 -5.65 -12.89
CA THR A 136 1.63 -7.00 -12.33
C THR A 136 0.23 -7.47 -11.97
N PRO A 137 -0.13 -8.74 -12.24
CA PRO A 137 -1.50 -9.22 -12.15
C PRO A 137 -2.09 -8.95 -10.76
N ASN A 138 -3.39 -8.70 -10.70
CA ASN A 138 -4.15 -8.46 -9.47
C ASN A 138 -4.12 -9.64 -8.46
N LYS A 139 -3.39 -10.73 -8.75
CA LYS A 139 -3.47 -12.01 -8.03
C LYS A 139 -2.85 -11.94 -6.63
N GLU A 140 -1.67 -11.34 -6.48
CA GLU A 140 -0.97 -11.24 -5.19
C GLU A 140 -1.75 -10.38 -4.19
N ARG A 141 -2.33 -9.28 -4.68
CA ARG A 141 -3.21 -8.38 -3.92
C ARG A 141 -4.49 -9.09 -3.51
N ASN A 142 -5.16 -9.76 -4.45
CA ASN A 142 -6.40 -10.49 -4.18
C ASN A 142 -6.18 -11.60 -3.13
N LEU A 143 -5.05 -12.31 -3.15
CA LEU A 143 -4.73 -13.30 -2.12
C LEU A 143 -4.67 -12.68 -0.72
N VAL A 144 -4.10 -11.49 -0.59
CA VAL A 144 -4.08 -10.79 0.71
C VAL A 144 -5.49 -10.35 1.10
N ASP A 145 -6.26 -9.77 0.17
CA ASP A 145 -7.65 -9.36 0.44
C ASP A 145 -8.49 -10.56 0.93
N ASP A 146 -8.41 -11.70 0.24
CA ASP A 146 -9.13 -12.92 0.57
C ASP A 146 -8.72 -13.44 1.97
N ILE A 147 -7.42 -13.56 2.26
CA ILE A 147 -6.94 -14.11 3.54
C ILE A 147 -7.22 -13.15 4.70
N VAL A 148 -7.04 -11.84 4.50
CA VAL A 148 -7.30 -10.82 5.53
C VAL A 148 -8.78 -10.78 5.86
N SER A 149 -9.66 -10.94 4.86
CA SER A 149 -11.10 -11.03 5.12
C SER A 149 -11.44 -12.22 6.03
N LEU A 150 -10.77 -13.37 5.87
CA LEU A 150 -10.94 -14.55 6.71
C LEU A 150 -10.31 -14.41 8.10
N ALA A 151 -9.21 -13.66 8.22
CA ALA A 151 -8.47 -13.50 9.47
C ALA A 151 -9.10 -12.46 10.41
N ARG A 152 -9.90 -11.52 9.90
CA ARG A 152 -10.60 -10.49 10.69
C ARG A 152 -11.75 -11.06 11.55
N ASP A 153 -12.11 -12.33 11.35
CA ASP A 153 -13.13 -13.05 12.13
C ASP A 153 -12.58 -13.79 13.37
N PHE A 154 -11.28 -13.63 13.70
CA PHE A 154 -10.61 -14.19 14.88
C PHE A 154 -10.09 -13.09 15.82
#